data_AF-T0XUP4-F1
#
_entry.id   AF-T0XUP4-F1
#
_cell.length_a   1.000
_cell.length_b   1.000
_cell.length_c   1.000
_cell.angle_alpha   90.00
_cell.angle_beta   90.00
_cell.angle_gamma   90.00
#
_symmetry.space_group_name_H-M   'P 1'
#
loop_
_entity.id
_entity.type
_entity.pdbx_description
1 polymer ?
#
loop_
_entity_poly.entity_id
_entity_poly.type
_entity_poly.pdbx_seq_one_letter_code
_entity_poly.pdbx_strand_id
1 'polypeptide(L)'
;MKLADGTRVTGELFIDCSGFRALLIEGALHAGYDDWRQWLPCDRALAVASARVPPMRPYTQASARPAGWQWRIPLQHRTGNGHVYCSAFISDDEAAATLLANLEGEALGAPRPFRFTAGMRKQVWVRNCVALGLAAGFMEPLESTTIHLVQSGVDRLLKLFPDARFEPAVRDEFNRQTRFEYERIRDFLILHYTTSERCDTPFWRHCAAIARPESLQHKIDVFEASGQIFRAADELFTEVGWLQVMTGQGIAPQRYHVLADALQPAQFQEFMGSLRALIQRAVAGMPEHADFVARHCKAA
;
A
#
# COMPACT_ATOMS: atom_id res chain seq x y z
N MET A 1 1.86 17.92 27.77
CA MET A 1 1.83 18.83 26.61
C MET A 1 1.32 20.20 27.04
N LYS A 2 1.84 21.32 26.49
CA LYS A 2 1.32 22.68 26.72
C LYS A 2 0.71 23.21 25.44
N LEU A 3 -0.53 23.70 25.49
CA LEU A 3 -1.26 24.29 24.37
C LEU A 3 -0.89 25.77 24.20
N ALA A 4 -1.29 26.37 23.07
CA ALA A 4 -0.98 27.76 22.74
C ALA A 4 -1.59 28.78 23.74
N ASP A 5 -2.73 28.46 24.32
CA ASP A 5 -3.42 29.23 25.37
C ASP A 5 -2.76 29.08 26.76
N GLY A 6 -1.71 28.26 26.87
CA GLY A 6 -1.01 27.98 28.11
C GLY A 6 -1.53 26.77 28.88
N THR A 7 -2.68 26.19 28.49
CA THR A 7 -3.28 25.02 29.14
C THR A 7 -2.31 23.83 29.10
N ARG A 8 -2.15 23.13 30.24
CA ARG A 8 -1.33 21.92 30.32
C ARG A 8 -2.22 20.69 30.28
N VAL A 9 -1.97 19.82 29.30
CA VAL A 9 -2.59 18.50 29.17
C VAL A 9 -1.60 17.46 29.68
N THR A 10 -1.96 16.73 30.74
CA THR A 10 -1.20 15.63 31.32
C THR A 10 -1.71 14.28 30.84
N GLY A 11 -0.88 13.25 30.91
CA GLY A 11 -1.23 11.89 30.52
C GLY A 11 -0.10 10.93 30.84
N GLU A 12 -0.43 9.68 31.15
CA GLU A 12 0.56 8.62 31.40
C GLU A 12 1.08 8.05 30.08
N LEU A 13 0.19 7.80 29.11
CA LEU A 13 0.51 7.38 27.75
C LEU A 13 0.09 8.47 26.75
N PHE A 14 0.96 8.75 25.78
CA PHE A 14 0.66 9.64 24.65
C PHE A 14 0.63 8.83 23.35
N ILE A 15 -0.37 9.11 22.51
CA ILE A 15 -0.46 8.56 21.15
C ILE A 15 -0.22 9.70 20.17
N ASP A 16 0.89 9.63 19.43
CA ASP A 16 1.22 10.60 18.41
C ASP A 16 0.51 10.25 17.10
N CYS A 17 -0.56 11.01 16.82
CA CYS A 17 -1.28 11.00 15.54
C CYS A 17 -1.16 12.34 14.81
N SER A 18 -0.10 13.11 15.05
CA SER A 18 0.07 14.49 14.54
C SER A 18 0.43 14.59 13.05
N GLY A 19 0.32 13.48 12.31
CA GLY A 19 0.64 13.42 10.90
C GLY A 19 2.16 13.33 10.64
N PHE A 20 2.58 13.73 9.44
CA PHE A 20 4.00 13.82 9.06
C PHE A 20 4.85 14.69 9.99
N ARG A 21 4.23 15.59 10.75
CA ARG A 21 4.90 16.46 11.72
C ARG A 21 5.53 15.68 12.87
N ALA A 22 4.96 14.51 13.23
CA ALA A 22 5.48 13.64 14.29
C ALA A 22 5.89 14.42 15.56
N LEU A 23 4.99 15.29 16.01
CA LEU A 23 5.22 16.32 17.01
C LEU A 23 5.84 15.77 18.30
N LEU A 24 5.45 14.58 18.73
CA LEU A 24 5.92 13.96 19.96
C LEU A 24 7.04 12.97 19.66
N ILE A 25 6.81 11.99 18.79
CA ILE A 25 7.75 10.87 18.58
C ILE A 25 9.07 11.33 17.97
N GLU A 26 9.02 12.30 17.06
CA GLU A 26 10.20 12.89 16.44
C GLU A 26 10.56 14.21 17.10
N GLY A 27 9.60 15.14 17.15
CA GLY A 27 9.85 16.51 17.62
C GLY A 27 10.33 16.62 19.06
N ALA A 28 9.83 15.76 19.96
CA ALA A 28 10.19 15.79 21.38
C ALA A 28 11.10 14.61 21.80
N LEU A 29 10.97 13.45 21.14
CA LEU A 29 11.66 12.22 21.54
C LEU A 29 12.76 11.76 20.58
N HIS A 30 12.91 12.41 19.42
CA HIS A 30 13.99 12.17 18.46
C HIS A 30 14.15 10.69 18.08
N ALA A 31 13.03 10.01 17.83
CA ALA A 31 13.04 8.59 17.46
C ALA A 31 13.82 8.31 16.16
N GLY A 32 13.99 9.30 15.29
CA GLY A 32 14.69 9.17 14.01
C GLY A 32 13.83 8.48 12.95
N TYR A 33 14.31 8.53 11.70
CA TYR A 33 13.60 8.00 10.53
C TYR A 33 14.53 7.17 9.65
N ASP A 34 14.04 6.02 9.17
CA ASP A 34 14.66 5.23 8.13
C ASP A 34 14.08 5.65 6.78
N ASP A 35 14.90 6.32 5.97
CA ASP A 35 14.55 6.73 4.61
C ASP A 35 14.67 5.55 3.64
N TRP A 36 13.59 5.25 2.93
CA TRP A 36 13.49 4.12 2.00
C TRP A 36 13.41 4.56 0.53
N ARG A 37 13.71 5.83 0.21
CA ARG A 37 13.65 6.34 -1.18
C ARG A 37 14.62 5.64 -2.14
N GLN A 38 15.67 5.01 -1.63
CA GLN A 38 16.53 4.13 -2.41
C GLN A 38 15.81 2.92 -3.03
N TRP A 39 14.66 2.53 -2.48
CA TRP A 39 13.82 1.45 -2.97
C TRP A 39 12.48 1.92 -3.54
N LEU A 40 11.90 2.95 -2.92
CA LEU A 40 10.61 3.55 -3.31
C LEU A 40 10.84 5.02 -3.67
N PRO A 41 11.26 5.31 -4.92
CA PRO A 41 11.82 6.62 -5.29
C PRO A 41 10.78 7.76 -5.38
N CYS A 42 9.49 7.44 -5.49
CA CYS A 42 8.45 8.47 -5.50
C CYS A 42 8.39 9.23 -4.16
N ASP A 43 8.31 10.55 -4.24
CA ASP A 43 8.43 11.46 -3.08
C ASP A 43 7.38 12.57 -3.09
N ARG A 44 6.53 12.60 -4.12
CA ARG A 44 5.48 13.60 -4.29
C ARG A 44 4.20 12.97 -4.79
N ALA A 45 3.10 13.67 -4.51
CA ALA A 45 1.85 13.37 -5.15
C ALA A 45 0.96 14.60 -5.29
N LEU A 46 0.09 14.55 -6.29
CA LEU A 46 -0.99 15.51 -6.51
C LEU A 46 -2.31 14.77 -6.37
N ALA A 47 -3.27 15.35 -5.64
CA ALA A 47 -4.61 14.78 -5.49
C ALA A 47 -5.68 15.76 -5.99
N VAL A 48 -6.65 15.26 -6.76
CA VAL A 48 -7.77 16.03 -7.28
C VAL A 48 -9.03 15.16 -7.34
N ALA A 49 -10.18 15.73 -6.97
CA ALA A 49 -11.46 15.07 -7.18
C ALA A 49 -11.97 15.38 -8.60
N SER A 50 -12.66 14.43 -9.22
CA SER A 50 -13.40 14.68 -10.45
C SER A 50 -14.88 14.34 -10.30
N ALA A 51 -15.72 14.91 -11.16
CA ALA A 51 -17.10 14.47 -11.33
C ALA A 51 -17.14 12.95 -11.59
N ARG A 52 -18.15 12.28 -11.06
CA ARG A 52 -18.35 10.85 -11.29
C ARG A 52 -18.77 10.63 -12.74
N VAL A 53 -18.20 9.60 -13.36
CA VAL A 53 -18.57 9.14 -14.72
C VAL A 53 -19.06 7.70 -14.65
N PRO A 54 -20.19 7.33 -15.29
CA PRO A 54 -20.64 5.95 -15.41
C PRO A 54 -19.76 5.13 -16.37
N PRO A 55 -19.64 3.80 -16.17
CA PRO A 55 -20.18 3.03 -15.05
C PRO A 55 -19.34 3.20 -13.76
N MET A 56 -19.96 2.98 -12.60
CA MET A 56 -19.24 2.98 -11.32
C MET A 56 -18.44 1.68 -11.19
N ARG A 57 -17.13 1.74 -11.44
CA ARG A 57 -16.25 0.57 -11.39
C ARG A 57 -16.05 0.07 -9.94
N PRO A 58 -16.22 -1.23 -9.64
CA PRO A 58 -16.06 -1.78 -8.29
C PRO A 58 -14.59 -2.07 -7.93
N TYR A 59 -13.66 -1.25 -8.40
CA TYR A 59 -12.22 -1.44 -8.18
C TYR A 59 -11.46 -0.12 -8.28
N THR A 60 -10.35 -0.05 -7.54
CA THR A 60 -9.34 1.01 -7.70
C THR A 60 -8.53 0.73 -8.96
N GLN A 61 -8.18 1.78 -9.70
CA GLN A 61 -7.25 1.66 -10.82
C GLN A 61 -5.93 2.31 -10.44
N ALA A 62 -4.83 1.59 -10.64
CA ALA A 62 -3.48 2.12 -10.63
C ALA A 62 -2.94 2.05 -12.06
N SER A 63 -2.60 3.20 -12.64
CA SER A 63 -2.09 3.30 -14.01
C SER A 63 -0.68 3.85 -14.01
N ALA A 64 0.26 3.09 -14.57
CA ALA A 64 1.63 3.54 -14.75
C ALA A 64 1.67 4.82 -15.62
N ARG A 65 2.54 5.76 -15.23
CA ARG A 65 2.82 7.04 -15.88
C ARG A 65 4.32 7.19 -16.13
N PRO A 66 4.76 8.19 -16.92
CA PRO A 66 6.18 8.31 -17.27
C PRO A 66 7.15 8.37 -16.08
N ALA A 67 6.75 8.93 -14.94
CA ALA A 67 7.61 9.10 -13.76
C ALA A 67 6.92 8.71 -12.44
N GLY A 68 6.05 7.70 -12.48
CA GLY A 68 5.28 7.21 -11.33
C GLY A 68 3.99 6.53 -11.77
N TRP A 69 2.90 6.75 -11.04
CA TRP A 69 1.60 6.15 -11.33
C TRP A 69 0.44 7.04 -10.87
N GLN A 70 -0.74 6.79 -11.43
CA GLN A 70 -1.96 7.50 -11.14
C GLN A 70 -3.00 6.56 -10.54
N TRP A 71 -3.61 6.96 -9.42
CA TRP A 71 -4.75 6.25 -8.85
C TRP A 71 -6.08 6.83 -9.33
N ARG A 72 -7.10 5.97 -9.35
CA ARG A 72 -8.51 6.34 -9.49
C ARG A 72 -9.35 5.50 -8.52
N ILE A 73 -10.05 6.18 -7.62
CA ILE A 73 -10.89 5.59 -6.57
C ILE A 73 -12.33 6.09 -6.78
N PRO A 74 -13.22 5.26 -7.37
CA PRO A 74 -14.62 5.61 -7.56
C PRO A 74 -15.35 5.74 -6.21
N LEU A 75 -16.07 6.85 -6.01
CA LEU A 75 -17.00 7.04 -4.88
C LEU A 75 -18.41 7.30 -5.42
N GLN A 76 -19.41 7.40 -4.53
CA GLN A 76 -20.81 7.52 -4.93
C GLN A 76 -21.12 8.80 -5.73
N HIS A 77 -20.51 9.93 -5.40
CA HIS A 77 -20.81 11.23 -6.02
C HIS A 77 -19.63 11.85 -6.80
N ARG A 78 -18.43 11.31 -6.63
CA ARG A 78 -17.20 11.82 -7.25
C ARG A 78 -16.18 10.70 -7.40
N THR A 79 -15.09 10.97 -8.10
CA THR A 79 -13.95 10.07 -8.16
C THR A 79 -12.75 10.75 -7.52
N GLY A 80 -12.05 10.04 -6.63
CA GLY A 80 -10.76 10.47 -6.10
C GLY A 80 -9.65 10.10 -7.07
N ASN A 81 -8.88 11.07 -7.53
CA ASN A 81 -7.75 10.85 -8.43
C ASN A 81 -6.49 11.40 -7.79
N GLY A 82 -5.35 10.84 -8.17
CA GLY A 82 -4.08 11.46 -7.87
C GLY A 82 -2.94 10.79 -8.59
N HIS A 83 -1.83 11.51 -8.66
CA HIS A 83 -0.61 11.06 -9.32
C HIS A 83 0.51 11.05 -8.30
N VAL A 84 1.06 9.88 -8.01
CA VAL A 84 2.30 9.68 -7.26
C VAL A 84 3.45 9.72 -8.25
N TYR A 85 4.48 10.53 -7.98
CA TYR A 85 5.60 10.72 -8.90
C TYR A 85 6.92 10.95 -8.17
N CYS A 86 8.02 10.72 -8.90
CA CYS A 86 9.37 10.99 -8.44
C CYS A 86 9.86 12.34 -8.97
N SER A 87 10.09 13.29 -8.08
CA SER A 87 10.44 14.67 -8.42
C SER A 87 11.81 14.83 -9.11
N ALA A 88 12.65 13.80 -9.07
CA ALA A 88 13.90 13.74 -9.83
C ALA A 88 13.69 13.51 -11.34
N PHE A 89 12.50 13.06 -11.76
CA PHE A 89 12.22 12.65 -13.14
C PHE A 89 11.11 13.47 -13.83
N ILE A 90 10.33 14.25 -13.09
CA ILE A 90 9.24 15.08 -13.63
C ILE A 90 9.01 16.30 -12.75
N SER A 91 8.63 17.42 -13.35
CA SER A 91 8.26 18.64 -12.61
C SER A 91 6.84 18.57 -12.01
N ASP A 92 6.54 19.42 -11.03
CA ASP A 92 5.19 19.52 -10.44
C ASP A 92 4.15 19.93 -11.51
N ASP A 93 4.52 20.80 -12.44
CA ASP A 93 3.63 21.28 -13.52
C ASP A 93 3.32 20.18 -14.53
N GLU A 94 4.33 19.43 -14.97
CA GLU A 94 4.13 18.28 -15.88
C GLU A 94 3.32 17.16 -15.20
N ALA A 95 3.55 16.90 -13.91
CA ALA A 95 2.77 15.94 -13.14
C ALA A 95 1.30 16.39 -13.01
N ALA A 96 1.04 17.68 -12.78
CA ALA A 96 -0.31 18.24 -12.74
C ALA A 96 -1.02 18.15 -14.10
N ALA A 97 -0.33 18.50 -15.18
CA ALA A 97 -0.85 18.38 -16.54
C ALA A 97 -1.18 16.92 -16.87
N THR A 98 -0.30 15.98 -16.52
CA THR A 98 -0.51 14.54 -16.72
C THR A 98 -1.74 14.06 -15.95
N LEU A 99 -1.88 14.44 -14.67
CA LEU A 99 -3.04 14.06 -13.86
C LEU A 99 -4.35 14.58 -14.46
N LEU A 100 -4.41 15.86 -14.81
CA LEU A 100 -5.62 16.51 -15.33
C LEU A 100 -6.03 15.96 -16.70
N ALA A 101 -5.06 15.72 -17.60
CA ALA A 101 -5.30 15.15 -18.92
C ALA A 101 -5.86 13.71 -18.88
N ASN A 102 -5.73 13.02 -17.74
CA ASN A 102 -6.13 11.63 -17.57
C ASN A 102 -7.32 11.45 -16.59
N LEU A 103 -8.04 12.53 -16.28
CA LEU A 103 -9.32 12.43 -15.57
C LEU A 103 -10.41 11.97 -16.53
N GLU A 104 -11.32 11.12 -16.04
CA GLU A 104 -12.49 10.71 -16.83
C GLU A 104 -13.63 11.73 -16.74
N GLY A 105 -13.74 12.43 -15.62
CA GLY A 105 -14.72 13.49 -15.39
C GLY A 105 -14.06 14.84 -15.17
N GLU A 106 -14.88 15.89 -15.21
CA GLU A 106 -14.45 17.26 -14.94
C GLU A 106 -13.78 17.37 -13.55
N ALA A 107 -12.67 18.10 -13.47
CA ALA A 107 -12.00 18.36 -12.20
C ALA A 107 -12.87 19.24 -11.28
N LEU A 108 -13.02 18.84 -10.02
CA LEU A 108 -13.80 19.58 -9.02
C LEU A 108 -12.93 20.57 -8.21
N GLY A 109 -11.81 21.00 -8.78
CA GLY A 109 -10.85 21.90 -8.16
C GLY A 109 -9.44 21.71 -8.68
N ALA A 110 -8.50 22.50 -8.16
CA ALA A 110 -7.09 22.39 -8.51
C ALA A 110 -6.43 21.16 -7.86
N PRO A 111 -5.45 20.52 -8.53
CA PRO A 111 -4.62 19.51 -7.91
C PRO A 111 -3.92 20.03 -6.65
N ARG A 112 -4.02 19.26 -5.56
CA ARG A 112 -3.38 19.59 -4.28
C ARG A 112 -2.08 18.82 -4.11
N PRO A 113 -0.92 19.48 -4.01
CA PRO A 113 0.36 18.82 -3.81
C PRO A 113 0.53 18.35 -2.37
N PHE A 114 1.21 17.22 -2.21
CA PHE A 114 1.84 16.84 -0.95
C PHE A 114 3.18 16.15 -1.21
N ARG A 115 4.12 16.36 -0.30
CA ARG A 115 5.47 15.78 -0.33
C ARG A 115 5.59 14.77 0.79
N PHE A 116 6.35 13.71 0.56
CA PHE A 116 6.57 12.68 1.55
C PHE A 116 7.94 12.02 1.38
N THR A 117 8.38 11.33 2.43
CA THR A 117 9.57 10.47 2.39
C THR A 117 9.11 9.06 2.69
N ALA A 118 9.21 8.15 1.71
CA ALA A 118 8.92 6.74 1.95
C ALA A 118 9.81 6.21 3.07
N GLY A 119 9.23 5.55 4.08
CA GLY A 119 9.99 5.07 5.23
C GLY A 119 9.17 4.91 6.50
N MET A 120 9.87 4.71 7.60
CA MET A 120 9.28 4.60 8.94
C MET A 120 10.19 5.18 10.02
N ARG A 121 9.64 5.45 11.21
CA ARG A 121 10.44 5.78 12.38
C ARG A 121 11.35 4.61 12.75
N LYS A 122 12.57 4.90 13.23
CA LYS A 122 13.46 3.84 13.71
C LYS A 122 12.85 3.08 14.89
N GLN A 123 12.14 3.82 15.74
CA GLN A 123 11.29 3.31 16.82
C GLN A 123 9.95 4.04 16.78
N VAL A 124 8.85 3.29 16.71
CA VAL A 124 7.48 3.83 16.71
C VAL A 124 6.92 3.96 18.12
N TRP A 125 7.51 3.30 19.11
CA TRP A 125 7.24 3.51 20.52
C TRP A 125 8.54 3.84 21.25
N VAL A 126 8.59 5.05 21.84
CA VAL A 126 9.69 5.55 22.68
C VAL A 126 9.14 6.04 24.02
N ARG A 127 9.70 5.54 25.13
CA ARG A 127 9.25 5.86 26.51
C ARG A 127 7.74 5.60 26.65
N ASN A 128 6.95 6.64 26.92
CA ASN A 128 5.50 6.59 27.06
C ASN A 128 4.76 7.21 25.86
N CYS A 129 5.39 7.23 24.68
CA CYS A 129 4.80 7.74 23.45
C CYS A 129 4.78 6.65 22.38
N VAL A 130 3.60 6.42 21.78
CA VAL A 130 3.38 5.50 20.66
C VAL A 130 2.94 6.32 19.45
N ALA A 131 3.64 6.20 18.33
CA ALA A 131 3.27 6.81 17.07
C ALA A 131 2.35 5.89 16.29
N LEU A 132 1.26 6.45 15.74
CA LEU A 132 0.32 5.75 14.86
C LEU A 132 0.04 6.58 13.60
N GLY A 133 -0.24 5.89 12.50
CA GLY A 133 -0.47 6.52 11.20
C GLY A 133 0.78 7.25 10.67
N LEU A 134 0.59 8.42 10.06
CA LEU A 134 1.66 9.15 9.37
C LEU A 134 2.80 9.61 10.31
N ALA A 135 2.58 9.65 11.63
CA ALA A 135 3.64 9.95 12.59
C ALA A 135 4.66 8.80 12.71
N ALA A 136 4.21 7.56 12.51
CA ALA A 136 5.01 6.33 12.58
C ALA A 136 5.78 6.05 11.28
N GLY A 137 5.25 6.46 10.14
CA GLY A 137 5.86 6.23 8.83
C GLY A 137 4.86 6.36 7.69
N PHE A 138 5.35 6.38 6.47
CA PHE A 138 4.52 6.45 5.28
C PHE A 138 5.16 5.74 4.10
N MET A 139 4.33 5.06 3.33
CA MET A 139 4.65 4.53 2.00
C MET A 139 3.50 4.93 1.08
N GLU A 140 3.81 5.02 -0.22
CA GLU A 140 2.82 5.36 -1.23
C GLU A 140 1.61 4.40 -1.24
N PRO A 141 0.40 4.89 -1.57
CA PRO A 141 -0.85 4.14 -1.38
C PRO A 141 -1.16 3.15 -2.52
N LEU A 142 -0.14 2.54 -3.15
CA LEU A 142 -0.33 1.65 -4.30
C LEU A 142 -1.19 0.42 -3.93
N GLU A 143 -1.03 -0.07 -2.69
CA GLU A 143 -1.75 -1.23 -2.16
C GLU A 143 -2.67 -0.89 -0.98
N SER A 144 -3.13 0.36 -0.89
CA SER A 144 -4.13 0.82 0.09
C SER A 144 -3.82 0.52 1.58
N THR A 145 -2.54 0.51 1.96
CA THR A 145 -2.10 -0.01 3.27
C THR A 145 -2.14 1.00 4.43
N THR A 146 -2.29 2.30 4.18
CA THR A 146 -2.18 3.32 5.24
C THR A 146 -3.21 3.16 6.36
N ILE A 147 -4.48 2.91 6.02
CA ILE A 147 -5.54 2.71 7.03
C ILE A 147 -5.33 1.38 7.75
N HIS A 148 -4.91 0.35 7.03
CA HIS A 148 -4.59 -0.95 7.62
C HIS A 148 -3.50 -0.81 8.70
N LEU A 149 -2.40 -0.11 8.42
CA LEU A 149 -1.31 0.13 9.37
C LEU A 149 -1.76 0.86 10.64
N VAL A 150 -2.78 1.73 10.54
CA VAL A 150 -3.38 2.33 11.74
C VAL A 150 -4.14 1.28 12.54
N GLN A 151 -4.96 0.46 11.89
CA GLN A 151 -5.76 -0.57 12.55
C GLN A 151 -4.88 -1.64 13.21
N SER A 152 -3.87 -2.16 12.50
CA SER A 152 -2.94 -3.15 13.04
C SER A 152 -2.08 -2.56 14.16
N GLY A 153 -1.67 -1.29 14.06
CA GLY A 153 -0.98 -0.57 15.12
C GLY A 153 -1.83 -0.42 16.39
N VAL A 154 -3.13 -0.14 16.26
CA VAL A 154 -4.07 -0.09 17.40
C VAL A 154 -4.26 -1.47 18.01
N ASP A 155 -4.51 -2.51 17.21
CA ASP A 155 -4.66 -3.89 17.68
C ASP A 155 -3.40 -4.37 18.43
N ARG A 156 -2.23 -4.09 17.87
CA ARG A 156 -0.93 -4.39 18.50
C ARG A 156 -0.75 -3.64 19.82
N LEU A 157 -1.15 -2.36 19.88
CA LEU A 157 -1.08 -1.58 21.11
C LEU A 157 -2.00 -2.15 22.20
N LEU A 158 -3.20 -2.63 21.83
CA LEU A 158 -4.13 -3.26 22.77
C LEU A 158 -3.59 -4.61 23.29
N LYS A 159 -2.96 -5.41 22.43
CA LYS A 159 -2.32 -6.68 22.82
C LYS A 159 -1.11 -6.49 23.72
N LEU A 160 -0.36 -5.41 23.51
CA LEU A 160 0.86 -5.06 24.23
C LEU A 160 0.66 -3.83 25.13
N PHE A 161 -0.56 -3.65 25.65
CA PHE A 161 -0.91 -2.43 26.37
C PHE A 161 -0.09 -2.31 27.65
N PRO A 162 0.60 -1.17 27.88
CA PRO A 162 1.52 -1.05 29.02
C PRO A 162 0.76 -0.70 30.30
N ASP A 163 1.36 -1.03 31.44
CA ASP A 163 1.07 -0.33 32.69
C ASP A 163 2.01 0.89 32.86
N ALA A 164 1.90 1.59 33.99
CA ALA A 164 2.70 2.78 34.28
C ALA A 164 4.23 2.56 34.34
N ARG A 165 4.71 1.30 34.35
CA ARG A 165 6.14 0.97 34.32
C ARG A 165 6.73 1.07 32.92
N PHE A 166 5.91 0.97 31.87
CA PHE A 166 6.35 0.99 30.47
C PHE A 166 7.51 0.02 30.21
N GLU A 167 7.32 -1.25 30.59
CA GLU A 167 8.35 -2.30 30.53
C GLU A 167 9.04 -2.35 29.14
N PRO A 168 10.38 -2.15 29.08
CA PRO A 168 11.11 -2.13 27.82
C PRO A 168 10.89 -3.34 26.92
N ALA A 169 10.75 -4.55 27.49
CA ALA A 169 10.53 -5.76 26.70
C ALA A 169 9.23 -5.71 25.88
N VAL A 170 8.16 -5.15 26.45
CA VAL A 170 6.86 -5.01 25.76
C VAL A 170 6.95 -3.97 24.63
N ARG A 171 7.60 -2.84 24.91
CA ARG A 171 7.87 -1.80 23.91
C ARG A 171 8.72 -2.31 22.75
N ASP A 172 9.77 -3.05 23.06
CA ASP A 172 10.72 -3.54 22.07
C ASP A 172 10.05 -4.59 21.15
N GLU A 173 9.15 -5.41 21.70
CA GLU A 173 8.31 -6.32 20.90
C GLU A 173 7.32 -5.56 20.00
N PHE A 174 6.68 -4.49 20.50
CA PHE A 174 5.81 -3.64 19.67
C PHE A 174 6.59 -3.04 18.48
N ASN A 175 7.79 -2.52 18.74
CA ASN A 175 8.67 -1.96 17.71
C ASN A 175 9.10 -3.03 16.70
N ARG A 176 9.46 -4.24 17.16
CA ARG A 176 9.86 -5.36 16.29
C ARG A 176 8.74 -5.78 15.35
N GLN A 177 7.53 -6.00 15.87
CA GLN A 177 6.38 -6.40 15.05
C GLN A 177 5.98 -5.30 14.06
N THR A 178 6.02 -4.03 14.47
CA THR A 178 5.70 -2.91 13.58
C THR A 178 6.72 -2.78 12.46
N ARG A 179 8.01 -2.90 12.77
CA ARG A 179 9.08 -2.89 11.75
C ARG A 179 8.90 -4.03 10.75
N PHE A 180 8.65 -5.24 11.25
CA PHE A 180 8.40 -6.39 10.38
C PHE A 180 7.26 -6.10 9.39
N GLU A 181 6.11 -5.62 9.87
CA GLU A 181 4.96 -5.30 9.03
C GLU A 181 5.29 -4.24 7.95
N TYR A 182 5.94 -3.15 8.34
CA TYR A 182 6.33 -2.08 7.41
C TYR A 182 7.31 -2.59 6.34
N GLU A 183 8.31 -3.39 6.72
CA GLU A 183 9.28 -3.95 5.77
C GLU A 183 8.64 -4.94 4.79
N ARG A 184 7.68 -5.75 5.24
CA ARG A 184 6.96 -6.67 4.35
C ARG A 184 6.07 -5.94 3.35
N ILE A 185 5.40 -4.86 3.77
CA ILE A 185 4.65 -3.99 2.87
C ILE A 185 5.60 -3.30 1.88
N ARG A 186 6.73 -2.77 2.35
CA ARG A 186 7.76 -2.17 1.49
C ARG A 186 8.21 -3.15 0.42
N ASP A 187 8.58 -4.37 0.81
CA ASP A 187 9.04 -5.41 -0.12
C ASP A 187 8.00 -5.70 -1.21
N PHE A 188 6.71 -5.77 -0.84
CA PHE A 188 5.62 -5.95 -1.79
C PHE A 188 5.46 -4.77 -2.76
N LEU A 189 5.63 -3.53 -2.28
CA LEU A 189 5.60 -2.34 -3.13
C LEU A 189 6.79 -2.28 -4.09
N ILE A 190 7.99 -2.66 -3.64
CA ILE A 190 9.21 -2.71 -4.48
C ILE A 190 9.02 -3.67 -5.66
N LEU A 191 8.31 -4.79 -5.47
CA LEU A 191 8.01 -5.74 -6.54
C LEU A 191 7.40 -5.02 -7.75
N HIS A 192 6.38 -4.17 -7.52
CA HIS A 192 5.66 -3.45 -8.58
C HIS A 192 6.54 -2.58 -9.47
N TYR A 193 7.63 -2.04 -8.91
CA TYR A 193 8.57 -1.18 -9.62
C TYR A 193 9.68 -1.97 -10.31
N THR A 194 10.28 -2.91 -9.58
CA THR A 194 11.52 -3.59 -10.00
C THR A 194 11.28 -4.74 -10.97
N THR A 195 10.04 -5.19 -11.17
CA THR A 195 9.69 -6.24 -12.15
C THR A 195 8.88 -5.71 -13.33
N SER A 196 8.63 -4.39 -13.39
CA SER A 196 7.99 -3.77 -14.54
C SER A 196 8.84 -3.97 -15.80
N GLU A 197 8.23 -4.43 -16.88
CA GLU A 197 8.90 -4.55 -18.20
C GLU A 197 9.06 -3.18 -18.90
N ARG A 198 8.55 -2.10 -18.31
CA ARG A 198 8.68 -0.76 -18.88
C ARG A 198 10.13 -0.31 -18.85
N CYS A 199 10.65 0.07 -20.01
CA CYS A 199 11.98 0.68 -20.16
C CYS A 199 11.94 1.98 -20.96
N ASP A 200 10.74 2.49 -21.24
CA ASP A 200 10.48 3.61 -22.15
C ASP A 200 10.90 4.97 -21.58
N THR A 201 11.00 5.10 -20.27
CA THR A 201 11.39 6.37 -19.60
C THR A 201 12.61 6.20 -18.70
N PRO A 202 13.33 7.30 -18.38
CA PRO A 202 14.41 7.26 -17.41
C PRO A 202 13.99 6.74 -16.03
N PHE A 203 12.77 7.07 -15.57
CA PHE A 203 12.23 6.62 -14.29
C PHE A 203 12.06 5.09 -14.24
N TRP A 204 11.42 4.49 -15.25
CA TRP A 204 11.20 3.05 -15.26
C TRP A 204 12.52 2.26 -15.42
N ARG A 205 13.47 2.79 -16.21
CA ARG A 205 14.83 2.23 -16.28
C ARG A 205 15.57 2.31 -14.93
N HIS A 206 15.40 3.41 -14.20
CA HIS A 206 15.96 3.55 -12.86
C HIS A 206 15.33 2.52 -11.90
N CYS A 207 14.00 2.38 -11.89
CA CYS A 207 13.29 1.42 -11.06
C CYS A 207 13.75 -0.03 -11.30
N ALA A 208 13.94 -0.42 -12.56
CA ALA A 208 14.44 -1.75 -12.90
C ALA A 208 15.87 -2.03 -12.39
N ALA A 209 16.67 -0.98 -12.16
CA ALA A 209 18.05 -1.10 -11.65
C ALA A 209 18.16 -1.05 -10.12
N ILE A 210 17.05 -0.85 -9.39
CA ILE A 210 17.04 -0.82 -7.93
C ILE A 210 17.38 -2.20 -7.38
N ALA A 211 18.39 -2.27 -6.52
CA ALA A 211 18.73 -3.49 -5.79
C ALA A 211 17.61 -3.84 -4.80
N ARG A 212 17.01 -5.02 -4.98
CA ARG A 212 15.94 -5.53 -4.11
C ARG A 212 16.50 -5.94 -2.74
N PRO A 213 15.74 -5.77 -1.65
CA PRO A 213 16.05 -6.41 -0.37
C PRO A 213 16.14 -7.93 -0.52
N GLU A 214 17.03 -8.57 0.25
CA GLU A 214 17.23 -10.02 0.23
C GLU A 214 15.92 -10.79 0.45
N SER A 215 15.07 -10.32 1.37
CA SER A 215 13.75 -10.89 1.66
C SER A 215 12.85 -10.95 0.43
N LEU A 216 12.85 -9.91 -0.40
CA LEU A 216 12.08 -9.87 -1.63
C LEU A 216 12.69 -10.77 -2.69
N GLN A 217 14.01 -10.70 -2.88
CA GLN A 217 14.70 -11.49 -3.90
C GLN A 217 14.50 -13.00 -3.63
N HIS A 218 14.68 -13.44 -2.39
CA HIS A 218 14.43 -14.83 -2.00
C HIS A 218 13.01 -15.30 -2.36
N LYS A 219 12.00 -14.45 -2.13
CA LYS A 219 10.61 -14.77 -2.42
C LYS A 219 10.35 -14.92 -3.92
N ILE A 220 10.98 -14.06 -4.73
CA ILE A 220 10.94 -14.15 -6.20
C ILE A 220 11.64 -15.43 -6.67
N ASP A 221 12.85 -15.71 -6.18
CA ASP A 221 13.63 -16.89 -6.58
C ASP A 221 12.87 -18.20 -6.33
N VAL A 222 12.25 -18.33 -5.16
CA VAL A 222 11.44 -19.53 -4.82
C VAL A 222 10.23 -19.66 -5.74
N PHE A 223 9.54 -18.56 -6.02
CA PHE A 223 8.40 -18.55 -6.91
C PHE A 223 8.81 -18.88 -8.35
N GLU A 224 9.85 -18.25 -8.89
CA GLU A 224 10.38 -18.55 -10.23
C GLU A 224 10.84 -20.01 -10.34
N ALA A 225 11.43 -20.58 -9.28
CA ALA A 225 11.93 -21.96 -9.32
C ALA A 225 10.83 -23.05 -9.23
N SER A 226 9.64 -22.74 -8.70
CA SER A 226 8.68 -23.79 -8.33
C SER A 226 7.20 -23.41 -8.30
N GLY A 227 6.87 -22.13 -8.50
CA GLY A 227 5.53 -21.58 -8.30
C GLY A 227 5.08 -21.53 -6.83
N GLN A 228 5.97 -21.86 -5.88
CA GLN A 228 5.65 -21.82 -4.46
C GLN A 228 5.74 -20.40 -3.91
N ILE A 229 4.80 -20.06 -3.03
CA ILE A 229 4.76 -18.79 -2.32
C ILE A 229 4.60 -19.10 -0.84
N PHE A 230 5.50 -18.59 -0.03
CA PHE A 230 5.44 -18.73 1.42
C PHE A 230 5.11 -17.39 2.06
N ARG A 231 4.08 -17.35 2.88
CA ARG A 231 3.78 -16.20 3.75
C ARG A 231 4.65 -16.30 5.00
N ALA A 232 5.46 -15.28 5.32
CA ALA A 232 6.22 -15.29 6.55
C ALA A 232 5.36 -14.70 7.69
N ALA A 233 5.15 -15.48 8.75
CA ALA A 233 4.40 -15.06 9.95
C ALA A 233 3.08 -14.36 9.58
N ASP A 234 2.90 -13.14 10.09
CA ASP A 234 1.62 -12.41 10.07
C ASP A 234 1.56 -11.38 8.94
N GLU A 235 2.35 -11.55 7.88
CA GLU A 235 2.41 -10.65 6.71
C GLU A 235 1.01 -10.25 6.19
N LEU A 236 0.82 -8.96 5.87
CA LEU A 236 -0.44 -8.46 5.34
C LEU A 236 -0.85 -9.17 4.03
N PHE A 237 0.07 -9.24 3.08
CA PHE A 237 -0.19 -9.83 1.78
C PHE A 237 -0.06 -11.35 1.85
N THR A 238 -1.17 -12.02 1.57
CA THR A 238 -1.24 -13.49 1.51
C THR A 238 -0.63 -14.02 0.23
N GLU A 239 -0.54 -15.34 0.13
CA GLU A 239 -0.08 -16.08 -1.03
C GLU A 239 -0.83 -15.66 -2.31
N VAL A 240 -2.12 -15.36 -2.20
CA VAL A 240 -2.95 -14.90 -3.32
C VAL A 240 -2.51 -13.53 -3.84
N GLY A 241 -2.20 -12.58 -2.95
CA GLY A 241 -1.73 -11.25 -3.34
C GLY A 241 -0.38 -11.31 -4.05
N TRP A 242 0.56 -12.07 -3.50
CA TRP A 242 1.84 -12.34 -4.14
C TRP A 242 1.69 -13.01 -5.51
N LEU A 243 0.83 -14.03 -5.62
CA LEU A 243 0.56 -14.70 -6.89
C LEU A 243 0.05 -13.72 -7.94
N GLN A 244 -0.93 -12.89 -7.59
CA GLN A 244 -1.55 -11.92 -8.49
C GLN A 244 -0.52 -10.90 -9.01
N VAL A 245 0.31 -10.35 -8.14
CA VAL A 245 1.31 -9.34 -8.56
C VAL A 245 2.46 -9.99 -9.31
N MET A 246 3.03 -11.09 -8.83
CA MET A 246 4.15 -11.77 -9.51
C MET A 246 3.76 -12.17 -10.93
N THR A 247 2.65 -12.90 -11.09
CA THR A 247 2.18 -13.32 -12.42
C THR A 247 1.72 -12.15 -13.28
N GLY A 248 1.04 -11.16 -12.69
CA GLY A 248 0.60 -9.95 -13.38
C GLY A 248 1.76 -9.09 -13.89
N GLN A 249 2.92 -9.18 -13.25
CA GLN A 249 4.17 -8.52 -13.65
C GLN A 249 5.04 -9.40 -14.56
N GLY A 250 4.51 -10.52 -15.07
CA GLY A 250 5.22 -11.38 -16.02
C GLY A 250 6.21 -12.37 -15.39
N ILE A 251 6.29 -12.44 -14.06
CA ILE A 251 7.10 -13.44 -13.38
C ILE A 251 6.39 -14.78 -13.49
N ALA A 252 7.01 -15.73 -14.19
CA ALA A 252 6.46 -17.05 -14.42
C ALA A 252 7.33 -18.13 -13.75
N PRO A 253 6.73 -19.12 -13.09
CA PRO A 253 7.48 -20.23 -12.56
C PRO A 253 8.01 -21.13 -13.68
N GLN A 254 9.25 -21.57 -13.57
CA GLN A 254 9.91 -22.51 -14.50
C GLN A 254 9.28 -23.91 -14.45
N ARG A 255 8.66 -24.26 -13.32
CA ARG A 255 7.91 -25.50 -13.11
C ARG A 255 6.82 -25.30 -12.09
N TYR A 256 5.79 -26.13 -12.16
CA TYR A 256 4.77 -26.24 -11.13
C TYR A 256 5.10 -27.38 -10.15
N HIS A 257 4.29 -27.52 -9.10
CA HIS A 257 4.47 -28.58 -8.12
C HIS A 257 4.22 -29.98 -8.73
N VAL A 258 5.16 -30.93 -8.55
CA VAL A 258 5.12 -32.27 -9.18
C VAL A 258 3.85 -33.08 -8.91
N LEU A 259 3.16 -32.82 -7.79
CA LEU A 259 1.87 -33.46 -7.50
C LEU A 259 0.76 -33.09 -8.50
N ALA A 260 0.91 -32.01 -9.27
CA ALA A 260 -0.04 -31.68 -10.33
C ALA A 260 -0.04 -32.73 -11.45
N ASP A 261 1.08 -33.44 -11.68
CA ASP A 261 1.17 -34.51 -12.67
C ASP A 261 0.38 -35.77 -12.28
N ALA A 262 -0.08 -35.87 -11.02
CA ALA A 262 -0.94 -36.96 -10.58
C ALA A 262 -2.37 -36.86 -11.14
N LEU A 263 -2.80 -35.65 -11.55
CA LEU A 263 -4.13 -35.42 -12.15
C LEU A 263 -4.14 -35.90 -13.61
N GLN A 264 -5.09 -36.78 -13.94
CA GLN A 264 -5.28 -37.18 -15.32
C GLN A 264 -5.82 -36.01 -16.17
N PRO A 265 -5.43 -35.87 -17.45
CA PRO A 265 -5.86 -34.76 -18.29
C PRO A 265 -7.38 -34.53 -18.33
N ALA A 266 -8.17 -35.62 -18.35
CA ALA A 266 -9.64 -35.53 -18.32
C ALA A 266 -10.16 -34.93 -17.01
N GLN A 267 -9.61 -35.33 -15.86
CA GLN A 267 -9.98 -34.79 -14.55
C GLN A 267 -9.63 -33.30 -14.44
N PHE A 268 -8.47 -32.91 -14.98
CA PHE A 268 -8.06 -31.51 -15.03
C PHE A 268 -9.00 -30.65 -15.88
N GLN A 269 -9.35 -31.12 -17.09
CA GLN A 269 -10.29 -30.40 -17.97
C GLN A 269 -11.68 -30.28 -17.35
N GLU A 270 -12.19 -31.34 -16.71
CA GLU A 270 -13.46 -31.32 -16.01
C GLU A 270 -13.45 -30.33 -14.83
N PHE A 271 -12.38 -30.34 -14.02
CA PHE A 271 -12.20 -29.42 -12.91
C PHE A 271 -12.17 -27.96 -13.37
N MET A 272 -11.34 -27.64 -14.37
CA MET A 272 -11.22 -26.28 -14.91
C MET A 272 -12.51 -25.82 -15.62
N GLY A 273 -13.19 -26.72 -16.32
CA GLY A 273 -14.50 -26.47 -16.92
C GLY A 273 -15.57 -26.15 -15.88
N SER A 274 -15.59 -26.91 -14.78
CA SER A 274 -16.51 -26.72 -13.66
C SER A 274 -16.30 -25.37 -12.98
N LEU A 275 -15.03 -25.00 -12.72
CA LEU A 275 -14.68 -23.69 -12.15
C LEU A 275 -15.11 -22.54 -13.07
N ARG A 276 -14.85 -22.66 -14.38
CA ARG A 276 -15.27 -21.65 -15.37
C ARG A 276 -16.78 -21.46 -15.36
N ALA A 277 -17.54 -22.56 -15.41
CA ALA A 277 -19.00 -22.52 -15.41
C ALA A 277 -19.55 -21.95 -14.10
N LEU A 278 -18.93 -22.26 -12.96
CA LEU A 278 -19.30 -21.69 -11.66
C LEU A 278 -19.11 -20.17 -11.64
N ILE A 279 -17.95 -19.68 -12.08
CA ILE A 279 -17.66 -18.24 -12.15
C ILE A 279 -18.62 -17.53 -13.09
N GLN A 280 -18.86 -18.08 -14.29
CA GLN A 280 -19.79 -17.48 -15.26
C GLN A 280 -21.21 -17.38 -14.71
N ARG A 281 -21.72 -18.44 -14.07
CA ARG A 281 -23.05 -18.42 -13.44
C ARG A 281 -23.13 -17.39 -12.30
N ALA A 282 -22.09 -17.32 -11.47
CA ALA A 282 -22.03 -16.35 -10.38
C ALA A 282 -22.06 -14.91 -10.91
N VAL A 283 -21.20 -14.58 -11.87
CA VAL A 283 -21.14 -13.24 -12.47
C VAL A 283 -22.44 -12.88 -13.19
N ALA A 284 -23.04 -13.80 -13.95
CA ALA A 284 -24.30 -13.55 -14.65
C ALA A 284 -25.49 -13.26 -13.72
N GLY A 285 -25.44 -13.75 -12.47
CA GLY A 285 -26.46 -13.49 -11.45
C GLY A 285 -26.22 -12.23 -10.61
N MET A 286 -25.07 -11.56 -10.75
CA MET A 286 -24.74 -10.38 -9.96
C MET A 286 -25.35 -9.11 -10.59
N PRO A 287 -25.90 -8.18 -9.77
CA PRO A 287 -26.29 -6.87 -10.28
C PRO A 287 -25.05 -6.04 -10.64
N GLU A 288 -25.26 -5.02 -11.48
CA GLU A 288 -24.25 -3.98 -11.69
C GLU A 288 -23.90 -3.28 -10.37
N HIS A 289 -22.64 -2.89 -10.20
CA HIS A 289 -22.18 -2.29 -8.94
C HIS A 289 -22.96 -1.04 -8.55
N ALA A 290 -23.30 -0.19 -9.54
CA ALA A 290 -24.10 1.01 -9.32
C ALA A 290 -25.50 0.69 -8.79
N ASP A 291 -26.13 -0.39 -9.27
CA ASP A 291 -27.46 -0.80 -8.83
C ASP A 291 -27.44 -1.32 -7.39
N PHE A 292 -26.40 -2.10 -7.04
CA PHE A 292 -26.21 -2.56 -5.66
C PHE A 292 -26.06 -1.39 -4.69
N VAL A 293 -25.19 -0.41 -5.01
CA VAL A 293 -24.98 0.79 -4.18
C VAL A 293 -26.27 1.59 -4.03
N ALA A 294 -27.02 1.80 -5.12
CA ALA A 294 -28.27 2.55 -5.09
C ALA A 294 -29.34 1.91 -4.18
N ARG A 295 -29.39 0.58 -4.11
CA ARG A 295 -30.35 -0.17 -3.30
C ARG A 295 -29.97 -0.28 -1.83
N HIS A 296 -28.68 -0.40 -1.52
CA HIS A 296 -28.24 -0.83 -0.18
C HIS A 296 -27.31 0.14 0.54
N CYS A 297 -26.65 1.07 -0.16
CA CYS A 297 -25.54 1.85 0.41
C CYS A 297 -25.62 3.34 0.10
N LYS A 298 -26.78 3.84 -0.35
CA LYS A 298 -26.94 5.25 -0.76
C LYS A 298 -26.48 6.18 0.37
N ALA A 299 -25.45 6.96 0.10
CA ALA A 299 -24.97 7.97 1.03
C ALA A 299 -26.08 9.00 1.29
N ALA A 300 -26.17 9.44 2.55
CA ALA A 300 -27.09 10.48 2.99
C ALA A 300 -26.72 11.86 2.43
#